data_AF-A0A2U9C8V5-F1
#
_entry.id   AF-A0A2U9C8V5-F1
#
_cell.length_a   1.000
_cell.length_b   1.000
_cell.length_c   1.000
_cell.angle_alpha   90.00
_cell.angle_beta   90.00
_cell.angle_gamma   90.00
#
_symmetry.space_group_name_H-M   'P 1'
#
loop_
_entity.id
_entity.type
_entity.pdbx_description
1 polymer ?
#
loop_
_entity_poly.entity_id
_entity_poly.type
_entity_poly.pdbx_seq_one_letter_code
_entity_poly.pdbx_strand_id
1 'polypeptide(L)'
;MIFPFCGFTTRCLYTMGTLMFAFSTSALSILVFPALTLVAGGGILFLITNIQVGNLFGVHRSTVITLYNGAFDSSSGLFFVIKLSYECGVSLRAAFLFISACSVFHVIRTFFLMPKRFIPYPLPEHYTYGISCGKSKSSKVTANSNTPMTEETTTMHDKDAPVKQEKTLRECVLSRFFLFHLLWLSVMQLRHYLFIGTLNPMLQGLSAGDPSLVGQYINAFAITQMCGVLCAPWNGLIIDRHKGKTRAAGESEQESDLRAMVLSLSLTALQCVLFSVCAATPYLPLQYLTFVLQVLNRSFLYGGNAAFLSVAFPGCHFGKLFGLVMALSAVFSLLQYPCFALVKGPLGGDPLYVNIALTMLSLLPFIHPLSVYLHCRRLASQRVKTGAGAAS
;
A
#
# COMPACT_ATOMS: atom_id res chain seq x y z
N MET A 1 10.36 7.02 -20.51
CA MET A 1 11.10 5.75 -20.42
C MET A 1 11.09 5.15 -19.00
N ILE A 2 10.38 5.75 -18.03
CA ILE A 2 10.43 5.31 -16.61
C ILE A 2 9.76 3.94 -16.40
N PHE A 3 8.63 3.68 -17.05
CA PHE A 3 7.89 2.42 -16.96
C PHE A 3 8.65 1.19 -17.46
N PRO A 4 9.18 1.16 -18.70
CA PRO A 4 9.91 -0.01 -19.18
C PRO A 4 11.18 -0.27 -18.37
N PHE A 5 11.87 0.78 -17.92
CA PHE A 5 13.04 0.65 -17.04
C PHE A 5 12.65 0.07 -15.68
N CYS A 6 11.68 0.67 -14.98
CA CYS A 6 11.21 0.20 -13.68
C CYS A 6 10.66 -1.24 -13.76
N GLY A 7 9.93 -1.55 -14.82
CA GLY A 7 9.42 -2.89 -15.07
C GLY A 7 10.52 -3.90 -15.38
N PHE A 8 11.59 -3.52 -16.07
CA PHE A 8 12.76 -4.38 -16.26
C PHE A 8 13.48 -4.65 -14.93
N THR A 9 13.79 -3.60 -14.16
CA THR A 9 14.43 -3.72 -12.84
C THR A 9 13.63 -4.60 -11.89
N THR A 10 12.30 -4.40 -11.84
CA THR A 10 11.36 -5.23 -11.07
C THR A 10 11.53 -6.71 -11.37
N ARG A 11 11.59 -7.06 -12.67
CA ARG A 11 11.72 -8.46 -13.12
C ARG A 11 13.08 -9.03 -12.79
N CYS A 12 14.16 -8.29 -12.99
CA CYS A 12 15.51 -8.74 -12.65
C CYS A 12 15.61 -9.08 -11.15
N LEU A 13 15.12 -8.19 -10.28
CA LEU A 13 15.12 -8.41 -8.84
C LEU A 13 14.26 -9.62 -8.44
N TYR A 14 13.04 -9.73 -8.97
CA TYR A 14 12.13 -10.83 -8.63
C TYR A 14 12.63 -12.19 -9.15
N THR A 15 13.11 -12.25 -10.39
CA THR A 15 13.65 -13.46 -11.00
C THR A 15 14.91 -13.92 -10.26
N MET A 16 15.82 -12.97 -9.95
CA MET A 16 17.03 -13.28 -9.19
C MET A 16 16.69 -13.81 -7.79
N GLY A 17 15.75 -13.18 -7.07
CA GLY A 17 15.32 -13.65 -5.75
C GLY A 17 14.68 -15.04 -5.78
N THR A 18 13.79 -15.32 -6.75
CA THR A 18 13.15 -16.65 -6.90
C THR A 18 14.13 -17.74 -7.32
N LEU A 19 15.12 -17.43 -8.16
CA LEU A 19 16.21 -18.36 -8.49
C LEU A 19 17.09 -18.64 -7.28
N MET A 20 17.45 -17.62 -6.49
CA MET A 20 18.20 -17.82 -5.24
C MET A 20 17.45 -18.73 -4.26
N PHE A 21 16.11 -18.63 -4.18
CA PHE A 21 15.28 -19.60 -3.45
C PHE A 21 15.35 -21.01 -4.02
N ALA A 22 15.26 -21.16 -5.35
CA ALA A 22 15.30 -22.47 -6.00
C ALA A 22 16.63 -23.22 -5.78
N PHE A 23 17.74 -22.48 -5.65
CA PHE A 23 19.07 -23.05 -5.42
C PHE A 23 19.51 -23.00 -3.95
N SER A 24 18.64 -22.54 -3.03
CA SER A 24 18.94 -22.58 -1.60
C SER A 24 18.92 -24.03 -1.11
N THR A 25 20.01 -24.44 -0.46
CA THR A 25 20.17 -25.75 0.19
C THR A 25 20.28 -25.54 1.70
N SER A 26 20.16 -26.62 2.48
CA SER A 26 20.29 -26.53 3.94
C SER A 26 21.64 -25.97 4.40
N ALA A 27 22.70 -26.15 3.59
CA ALA A 27 24.03 -25.58 3.82
C ALA A 27 24.15 -24.08 3.43
N LEU A 28 23.25 -23.59 2.57
CA LEU A 28 23.18 -22.20 2.09
C LEU A 28 21.89 -21.52 2.60
N SER A 29 21.44 -21.83 3.81
CA SER A 29 20.24 -21.24 4.41
C SER A 29 20.33 -19.72 4.54
N ILE A 30 21.54 -19.16 4.66
CA ILE A 30 21.78 -17.72 4.67
C ILE A 30 21.39 -17.03 3.36
N LEU A 31 21.31 -17.77 2.24
CA LEU A 31 20.90 -17.25 0.94
C LEU A 31 19.42 -16.84 0.90
N VAL A 32 18.61 -17.33 1.84
CA VAL A 32 17.18 -16.97 1.97
C VAL A 32 17.00 -15.49 2.29
N PHE A 33 17.90 -14.89 3.08
CA PHE A 33 17.82 -13.47 3.43
C PHE A 33 17.92 -12.54 2.21
N PRO A 34 19.00 -12.58 1.40
CA PRO A 34 19.07 -11.74 0.20
C PRO A 34 18.00 -12.13 -0.83
N ALA A 35 17.60 -13.41 -0.92
CA ALA A 35 16.50 -13.83 -1.78
C ALA A 35 15.18 -13.11 -1.42
N LEU A 36 14.81 -13.09 -0.13
CA LEU A 36 13.63 -12.37 0.36
C LEU A 36 13.70 -10.87 0.10
N THR A 37 14.86 -10.25 0.32
CA THR A 37 15.03 -8.80 0.06
C THR A 37 14.82 -8.46 -1.41
N LEU A 38 15.35 -9.28 -2.32
CA LEU A 38 15.18 -9.09 -3.76
C LEU A 38 13.75 -9.30 -4.23
N VAL A 39 13.08 -10.34 -3.72
CA VAL A 39 11.65 -10.58 -3.98
C VAL A 39 10.79 -9.42 -3.46
N ALA A 40 11.04 -8.94 -2.25
CA ALA A 40 10.32 -7.80 -1.66
C ALA A 40 10.55 -6.50 -2.44
N GLY A 41 11.81 -6.21 -2.81
CA GLY A 41 12.18 -5.05 -3.63
C GLY A 41 11.56 -5.08 -5.02
N GLY A 42 11.57 -6.22 -5.71
CA GLY A 42 10.87 -6.40 -6.98
C GLY A 42 9.36 -6.22 -6.80
N GLY A 43 8.78 -6.82 -5.76
CA GLY A 43 7.36 -6.73 -5.45
C GLY A 43 6.85 -5.30 -5.25
N ILE A 44 7.55 -4.48 -4.46
CA ILE A 44 7.11 -3.09 -4.20
C ILE A 44 7.19 -2.22 -5.46
N LEU A 45 8.20 -2.41 -6.30
CA LEU A 45 8.32 -1.71 -7.59
C LEU A 45 7.19 -2.11 -8.54
N PHE A 46 6.82 -3.39 -8.55
CA PHE A 46 5.66 -3.88 -9.29
C PHE A 46 4.37 -3.21 -8.80
N LEU A 47 4.16 -3.11 -7.48
CA LEU A 47 2.98 -2.47 -6.92
C LEU A 47 2.89 -0.98 -7.33
N ILE A 48 3.96 -0.21 -7.16
CA ILE A 48 3.97 1.24 -7.45
C ILE A 48 3.67 1.53 -8.93
N THR A 49 4.19 0.72 -9.85
CA THR A 49 3.92 0.88 -11.28
C THR A 49 2.47 0.51 -11.64
N ASN A 50 1.85 -0.44 -10.93
CA ASN A 50 0.46 -0.84 -11.17
C ASN A 50 -0.56 0.12 -10.53
N ILE A 51 -0.27 0.73 -9.38
CA ILE A 51 -1.18 1.69 -8.73
C ILE A 51 -1.55 2.86 -9.66
N GLN A 52 -0.65 3.25 -10.56
CA GLN A 52 -0.90 4.33 -11.54
C GLN A 52 -2.01 3.99 -12.53
N VAL A 53 -2.29 2.70 -12.77
CA VAL A 53 -3.42 2.25 -13.60
C VAL A 53 -4.75 2.70 -12.99
N GLY A 54 -4.84 2.87 -11.67
CA GLY A 54 -6.03 3.41 -11.01
C GLY A 54 -6.43 4.80 -11.51
N ASN A 55 -5.47 5.60 -12.02
CA ASN A 55 -5.77 6.92 -12.61
C ASN A 55 -6.68 6.83 -13.84
N LEU A 56 -6.72 5.68 -14.53
CA LEU A 56 -7.59 5.44 -15.69
C LEU A 56 -9.07 5.28 -15.30
N PHE A 57 -9.36 4.98 -14.03
CA PHE A 57 -10.70 4.61 -13.57
C PHE A 57 -11.48 5.76 -12.92
N GLY A 58 -11.02 7.00 -13.04
CA GLY A 58 -11.76 8.21 -12.65
C GLY A 58 -12.47 8.09 -11.30
N VAL A 59 -13.80 7.97 -11.32
CA VAL A 59 -14.67 7.84 -10.13
C VAL A 59 -14.34 6.64 -9.24
N HIS A 60 -13.84 5.54 -9.81
CA HIS A 60 -13.49 4.31 -9.09
C HIS A 60 -11.98 4.18 -8.81
N ARG A 61 -11.25 5.29 -8.92
CA ARG A 61 -9.78 5.32 -8.78
C ARG A 61 -9.32 4.72 -7.45
N SER A 62 -9.95 5.08 -6.32
CA SER A 62 -9.48 4.58 -5.03
C SER A 62 -9.77 3.09 -4.86
N THR A 63 -10.90 2.58 -5.37
CA THR A 63 -11.22 1.13 -5.41
C THR A 63 -10.17 0.34 -6.18
N VAL A 64 -9.74 0.82 -7.35
CA VAL A 64 -8.71 0.12 -8.14
C VAL A 64 -7.35 0.16 -7.45
N ILE A 65 -6.97 1.30 -6.86
CA ILE A 65 -5.73 1.44 -6.09
C ILE A 65 -5.72 0.48 -4.90
N THR A 66 -6.81 0.40 -4.14
CA THR A 66 -6.88 -0.50 -2.98
C THR A 66 -6.90 -1.97 -3.40
N LEU A 67 -7.57 -2.32 -4.50
CA LEU A 67 -7.54 -3.68 -5.05
C LEU A 67 -6.12 -4.13 -5.42
N TYR A 68 -5.31 -3.28 -6.07
CA TYR A 68 -3.91 -3.61 -6.36
C TYR A 68 -3.08 -3.84 -5.10
N ASN A 69 -3.29 -3.03 -4.06
CA ASN A 69 -2.64 -3.22 -2.77
C ASN A 69 -3.07 -4.55 -2.12
N GLY A 70 -4.36 -4.88 -2.15
CA GLY A 70 -4.88 -6.16 -1.65
C GLY A 70 -4.33 -7.38 -2.39
N ALA A 71 -4.28 -7.32 -3.71
CA ALA A 71 -3.70 -8.39 -4.51
C ALA A 71 -2.21 -8.60 -4.21
N PHE A 72 -1.47 -7.50 -4.01
CA PHE A 72 -0.08 -7.56 -3.57
C PHE A 72 0.03 -8.16 -2.16
N ASP A 73 -0.83 -7.74 -1.23
CA ASP A 73 -0.81 -8.18 0.16
C ASP A 73 -1.12 -9.69 0.32
N SER A 74 -2.06 -10.20 -0.49
CA SER A 74 -2.45 -11.60 -0.56
C SER A 74 -1.47 -12.49 -1.35
N SER A 75 -0.50 -11.91 -2.04
CA SER A 75 0.51 -12.69 -2.79
C SER A 75 1.39 -13.56 -1.88
N SER A 76 1.46 -13.26 -0.58
CA SER A 76 2.08 -14.14 0.43
C SER A 76 1.45 -15.53 0.48
N GLY A 77 0.18 -15.65 0.07
CA GLY A 77 -0.52 -16.91 -0.15
C GLY A 77 0.18 -17.88 -1.08
N LEU A 78 1.00 -17.38 -2.01
CA LEU A 78 1.79 -18.22 -2.90
C LEU A 78 2.75 -19.13 -2.11
N PHE A 79 3.35 -18.64 -1.02
CA PHE A 79 4.21 -19.47 -0.17
C PHE A 79 3.44 -20.58 0.54
N PHE A 80 2.16 -20.35 0.87
CA PHE A 80 1.29 -21.40 1.40
C PHE A 80 0.95 -22.45 0.34
N VAL A 81 0.68 -22.04 -0.91
CA VAL A 81 0.49 -22.97 -2.03
C VAL A 81 1.76 -23.80 -2.29
N ILE A 82 2.95 -23.18 -2.22
CA ILE A 82 4.23 -23.89 -2.31
C ILE A 82 4.37 -24.91 -1.17
N LYS A 83 4.03 -24.52 0.07
CA LYS A 83 4.04 -25.43 1.23
C LYS A 83 3.16 -26.66 0.97
N LEU A 84 1.90 -26.47 0.57
CA LEU A 84 0.99 -27.58 0.28
C LEU A 84 1.49 -28.46 -0.88
N SER A 85 2.05 -27.85 -1.91
CA SER A 85 2.64 -28.59 -3.04
C SER A 85 3.83 -29.44 -2.59
N TYR A 86 4.65 -28.91 -1.68
CA TYR A 86 5.77 -29.63 -1.09
C TYR A 86 5.30 -30.81 -0.23
N GLU A 87 4.25 -30.63 0.57
CA GLU A 87 3.62 -31.71 1.35
C GLU A 87 3.03 -32.80 0.44
N CYS A 88 2.63 -32.47 -0.80
CA CYS A 88 2.20 -33.43 -1.82
C CYS A 88 3.35 -34.10 -2.59
N GLY A 89 4.61 -33.82 -2.25
CA GLY A 89 5.79 -34.45 -2.86
C GLY A 89 6.48 -33.65 -3.97
N VAL A 90 6.04 -32.43 -4.28
CA VAL A 90 6.73 -31.56 -5.25
C VAL A 90 7.98 -30.94 -4.62
N SER A 91 9.15 -31.09 -5.23
CA SER A 91 10.36 -30.45 -4.70
C SER A 91 10.26 -28.92 -4.65
N LEU A 92 10.75 -28.28 -3.57
CA LEU A 92 10.79 -26.82 -3.43
C LEU A 92 11.50 -26.14 -4.61
N ARG A 93 12.58 -26.76 -5.10
CA ARG A 93 13.33 -26.28 -6.27
C ARG A 93 12.45 -26.21 -7.52
N ALA A 94 11.66 -27.24 -7.80
CA ALA A 94 10.75 -27.23 -8.94
C ALA A 94 9.67 -26.14 -8.80
N ALA A 95 9.11 -25.96 -7.60
CA ALA A 95 8.10 -24.93 -7.34
C ALA A 95 8.64 -23.51 -7.58
N PHE A 96 9.84 -23.19 -7.06
CA PHE A 96 10.44 -21.86 -7.27
C PHE A 96 10.93 -21.64 -8.71
N LEU A 97 11.41 -22.67 -9.41
CA LEU A 97 11.70 -22.59 -10.84
C LEU A 97 10.45 -22.31 -11.67
N PHE A 98 9.32 -22.93 -11.33
CA PHE A 98 8.04 -22.66 -11.96
C PHE A 98 7.60 -21.20 -11.77
N ILE A 99 7.70 -20.66 -10.54
CA ILE A 99 7.39 -19.24 -10.26
C ILE A 99 8.33 -18.31 -11.05
N SER A 100 9.62 -18.66 -11.13
CA SER A 100 10.59 -17.90 -11.91
C SER A 100 10.21 -17.88 -13.40
N ALA A 101 9.81 -19.02 -13.98
CA ALA A 101 9.30 -19.10 -15.34
C ALA A 101 8.01 -18.27 -15.54
N CYS A 102 7.07 -18.31 -14.59
CA CYS A 102 5.85 -17.50 -14.63
C CYS A 102 6.15 -15.99 -14.65
N SER A 103 7.22 -15.55 -13.99
CA SER A 103 7.64 -14.15 -14.02
C SER A 103 8.04 -13.65 -15.42
N VAL A 104 8.42 -14.56 -16.33
CA VAL A 104 8.71 -14.24 -17.74
C VAL A 104 7.44 -13.79 -18.47
N PHE A 105 6.25 -14.31 -18.15
CA PHE A 105 5.00 -13.82 -18.77
C PHE A 105 4.72 -12.35 -18.45
N HIS A 106 5.22 -11.83 -17.32
CA HIS A 106 5.10 -10.40 -16.99
C HIS A 106 5.95 -9.51 -17.91
N VAL A 107 6.96 -10.06 -18.60
CA VAL A 107 7.75 -9.38 -19.64
C VAL A 107 6.86 -8.91 -20.78
N ILE A 108 5.98 -9.80 -21.25
CA ILE A 108 5.04 -9.53 -22.35
C ILE A 108 4.13 -8.37 -21.94
N ARG A 109 3.55 -8.42 -20.74
CA ARG A 109 2.72 -7.32 -20.22
C ARG A 109 3.48 -5.98 -20.16
N THR A 110 4.73 -6.00 -19.71
CA THR A 110 5.50 -4.77 -19.52
C THR A 110 5.82 -4.07 -20.84
N PHE A 111 6.11 -4.82 -21.90
CA PHE A 111 6.47 -4.25 -23.21
C PHE A 111 5.27 -3.95 -24.10
N PHE A 112 4.20 -4.76 -24.03
CA PHE A 112 3.05 -4.64 -24.93
C PHE A 112 1.85 -3.90 -24.32
N LEU A 113 1.66 -3.99 -23.00
CA LEU A 113 0.43 -3.51 -22.34
C LEU A 113 0.63 -2.26 -21.48
N MET A 114 1.84 -1.92 -21.02
CA MET A 114 2.12 -0.76 -20.15
C MET A 114 2.53 0.50 -20.95
N PRO A 115 2.19 1.72 -20.49
CA PRO A 115 2.52 2.95 -21.20
C PRO A 115 4.02 3.24 -21.08
N LYS A 116 4.60 3.92 -22.07
CA LYS A 116 6.03 4.34 -22.03
C LYS A 116 6.30 5.50 -21.04
N ARG A 117 5.25 6.16 -20.54
CA ARG A 117 5.27 7.35 -19.65
C ARG A 117 4.22 7.25 -18.53
N PHE A 118 4.31 8.15 -17.55
CA PHE A 118 3.38 8.34 -16.43
C PHE A 118 1.94 8.54 -16.90
N ILE A 119 0.98 7.93 -16.20
CA ILE A 119 -0.46 8.17 -16.42
C ILE A 119 -0.85 9.39 -15.58
N PRO A 120 -1.09 10.56 -16.21
CA PRO A 120 -1.45 11.78 -15.49
C PRO A 120 -2.79 11.63 -14.75
N TYR A 121 -2.94 12.39 -13.67
CA TYR A 121 -4.21 12.57 -12.99
C TYR A 121 -4.35 14.03 -12.55
N PRO A 122 -5.43 14.74 -12.95
CA PRO A 122 -6.54 14.30 -13.81
C PRO A 122 -6.09 13.93 -15.24
N LEU A 123 -6.89 13.13 -15.94
CA LEU A 123 -6.59 12.74 -17.33
C LEU A 123 -6.84 13.92 -18.28
N PRO A 124 -5.93 14.23 -19.21
CA PRO A 124 -6.18 15.19 -20.29
C PRO A 124 -7.38 14.77 -21.15
N GLU A 125 -8.09 15.75 -21.71
CA GLU A 125 -9.15 15.49 -22.69
C GLU A 125 -8.59 14.66 -23.88
N HIS A 126 -9.31 13.61 -24.27
CA HIS A 126 -8.93 12.64 -25.31
C HIS A 126 -7.73 11.72 -25.03
N TYR A 127 -7.35 11.48 -23.76
CA TYR A 127 -6.32 10.49 -23.43
C TYR A 127 -6.78 9.05 -23.75
N THR A 128 -6.25 8.46 -24.81
CA THR A 128 -6.46 7.03 -25.17
C THR A 128 -5.26 6.18 -24.75
N TYR A 129 -5.52 5.07 -24.06
CA TYR A 129 -4.51 4.10 -23.62
C TYR A 129 -4.88 2.69 -24.09
N GLY A 130 -3.93 1.99 -24.71
CA GLY A 130 -4.08 0.61 -25.20
C GLY A 130 -3.78 0.43 -26.68
N ILE A 131 -3.96 -0.79 -27.19
CA ILE A 131 -3.84 -1.11 -28.62
C ILE A 131 -5.04 -0.47 -29.32
N SER A 132 -4.80 0.60 -30.08
CA SER A 132 -5.82 1.20 -30.94
C SER A 132 -6.08 0.28 -32.12
N CYS A 133 -7.05 -0.62 -31.96
CA CYS A 133 -7.55 -1.42 -33.06
C CYS A 133 -8.52 -0.57 -33.89
N GLY A 134 -7.96 0.22 -34.82
CA GLY A 134 -8.70 0.82 -35.93
C GLY A 134 -9.45 2.13 -35.65
N LYS A 135 -8.95 3.19 -36.32
CA LYS A 135 -9.56 4.51 -36.58
C LYS A 135 -9.66 5.48 -35.39
N SER A 136 -8.53 6.12 -35.07
CA SER A 136 -8.53 7.55 -34.73
C SER A 136 -7.43 8.25 -35.53
N LYS A 137 -7.77 9.40 -36.12
CA LYS A 137 -6.97 10.13 -37.10
C LYS A 137 -5.59 10.46 -36.53
N SER A 138 -4.55 9.97 -37.20
CA SER A 138 -3.17 10.40 -36.99
C SER A 138 -3.02 11.84 -37.48
N SER A 139 -2.87 12.80 -36.57
CA SER A 139 -2.20 14.07 -36.92
C SER A 139 -0.70 13.80 -36.93
N LYS A 140 -0.18 13.63 -38.15
CA LYS A 140 1.25 13.66 -38.45
C LYS A 140 1.79 15.06 -38.13
N VAL A 141 2.73 15.17 -37.20
CA VAL A 141 3.70 16.27 -37.24
C VAL A 141 4.92 15.71 -37.95
N THR A 142 5.02 16.04 -39.24
CA THR A 142 6.18 15.77 -40.09
C THR A 142 7.32 16.68 -39.62
N ALA A 143 8.44 16.11 -39.19
CA ALA A 143 9.68 16.84 -39.02
C ALA A 143 10.73 16.18 -39.91
N ASN A 144 10.96 16.77 -41.08
CA ASN A 144 12.11 16.45 -41.93
C ASN A 144 13.20 17.50 -41.69
N SER A 145 14.43 17.00 -41.51
CA SER A 145 15.73 17.62 -41.73
C SER A 145 16.22 18.83 -40.90
N ASN A 146 17.23 18.51 -40.07
CA ASN A 146 18.57 19.13 -39.94
C ASN A 146 18.81 20.35 -39.01
N THR A 147 19.89 20.19 -38.22
CA THR A 147 20.74 21.17 -37.47
C THR A 147 20.32 21.62 -36.05
N PRO A 148 21.27 21.99 -35.15
CA PRO A 148 21.33 21.52 -33.75
C PRO A 148 20.99 22.59 -32.70
N MET A 149 20.85 22.12 -31.45
CA MET A 149 20.59 22.82 -30.18
C MET A 149 20.76 24.35 -30.14
N THR A 150 19.72 25.07 -29.70
CA THR A 150 19.85 26.25 -28.82
C THR A 150 18.55 26.43 -28.02
N GLU A 151 18.71 26.81 -26.75
CA GLU A 151 17.64 27.26 -25.85
C GLU A 151 16.94 28.50 -26.40
N GLU A 152 15.61 28.59 -26.30
CA GLU A 152 14.89 29.72 -25.70
C GLU A 152 13.36 29.55 -25.79
N THR A 153 12.75 29.76 -24.63
CA THR A 153 11.42 30.25 -24.28
C THR A 153 10.65 30.97 -25.40
N THR A 154 9.35 30.67 -25.58
CA THR A 154 8.19 31.53 -25.20
C THR A 154 6.87 31.07 -25.85
N THR A 155 5.84 31.20 -25.04
CA THR A 155 4.40 30.89 -25.11
C THR A 155 3.58 31.61 -26.20
N MET A 156 2.45 30.99 -26.59
CA MET A 156 1.14 31.66 -26.79
C MET A 156 0.03 30.73 -26.24
N HIS A 157 -0.25 30.80 -24.93
CA HIS A 157 -1.31 31.57 -24.26
C HIS A 157 -2.76 31.13 -24.59
N ASP A 158 -3.34 30.39 -23.64
CA ASP A 158 -4.59 30.84 -23.03
C ASP A 158 -4.20 31.59 -21.73
N LYS A 159 -4.74 32.79 -21.53
CA LYS A 159 -4.50 33.66 -20.37
C LYS A 159 -5.67 33.47 -19.40
N ASP A 160 -5.38 33.53 -18.09
CA ASP A 160 -6.34 33.54 -16.97
C ASP A 160 -6.65 32.22 -16.24
N ALA A 161 -5.64 31.35 -16.09
CA ALA A 161 -5.58 30.44 -14.93
C ALA A 161 -4.33 30.75 -14.10
N PRO A 162 -4.43 31.03 -12.78
CA PRO A 162 -3.25 31.17 -11.95
C PRO A 162 -2.50 29.83 -11.99
N VAL A 163 -1.25 29.86 -12.46
CA VAL A 163 -0.34 28.72 -12.40
C VAL A 163 -0.20 28.37 -10.92
N LYS A 164 -0.94 27.35 -10.45
CA LYS A 164 -0.80 26.83 -9.09
C LYS A 164 0.65 26.37 -8.95
N GLN A 165 1.43 27.12 -8.20
CA GLN A 165 2.79 26.76 -7.82
C GLN A 165 2.72 25.37 -7.15
N GLU A 166 3.22 24.34 -7.84
CA GLU A 166 3.19 22.99 -7.29
C GLU A 166 4.05 22.95 -6.03
N LYS A 167 3.48 22.44 -4.92
CA LYS A 167 4.19 22.34 -3.65
C LYS A 167 5.47 21.54 -3.83
N THR A 168 6.56 22.06 -3.27
CA THR A 168 7.85 21.36 -3.31
C THR A 168 7.80 20.05 -2.51
N LEU A 169 8.66 19.09 -2.85
CA LEU A 169 8.74 17.83 -2.11
C LEU A 169 9.01 18.06 -0.61
N ARG A 170 9.86 19.05 -0.28
CA ARG A 170 10.20 19.40 1.09
C ARG A 170 8.98 19.90 1.87
N GLU A 171 8.15 20.75 1.26
CA GLU A 171 6.89 21.20 1.85
C GLU A 171 5.90 20.05 2.05
N CYS A 172 5.86 19.10 1.12
CA CYS A 172 5.02 17.92 1.25
C CYS A 172 5.43 17.05 2.45
N VAL A 173 6.74 16.76 2.59
CA VAL A 173 7.27 15.93 3.68
C VAL A 173 7.16 16.61 5.04
N LEU A 174 7.40 17.92 5.11
CA LEU A 174 7.26 18.70 6.36
C LEU A 174 5.81 19.07 6.68
N SER A 175 4.85 18.66 5.86
CA SER A 175 3.44 18.95 6.11
C SER A 175 2.91 18.18 7.32
N ARG A 176 2.00 18.80 8.07
CA ARG A 176 1.27 18.14 9.16
C ARG A 176 0.52 16.88 8.70
N PHE A 177 0.03 16.86 7.46
CA PHE A 177 -0.61 15.69 6.88
C PHE A 177 0.35 14.52 6.77
N PHE A 178 1.56 14.76 6.24
CA PHE A 178 2.58 13.73 6.10
C PHE A 178 3.01 13.16 7.46
N LEU A 179 3.29 14.03 8.44
CA LEU A 179 3.74 13.59 9.77
C LEU A 179 2.69 12.75 10.51
N PHE A 180 1.44 13.20 10.54
CA PHE A 180 0.37 12.41 11.18
C PHE A 180 0.06 11.13 10.40
N HIS A 181 0.15 11.15 9.07
CA HIS A 181 -0.03 9.95 8.27
C HIS A 181 1.10 8.93 8.48
N LEU A 182 2.34 9.42 8.61
CA LEU A 182 3.49 8.61 8.95
C LEU A 182 3.32 7.97 10.32
N LEU A 183 2.87 8.72 11.33
CA LEU A 183 2.55 8.17 12.66
C LEU A 183 1.47 7.08 12.57
N TRP A 184 0.38 7.36 11.83
CA TRP A 184 -0.73 6.43 11.62
C TRP A 184 -0.26 5.11 11.01
N LEU A 185 0.53 5.17 9.93
CA LEU A 185 1.05 3.97 9.28
C LEU A 185 2.06 3.24 10.17
N SER A 186 3.01 3.96 10.76
CA SER A 186 4.11 3.37 11.53
C SER A 186 3.64 2.58 12.74
N VAL A 187 2.69 3.13 13.51
CA VAL A 187 2.15 2.46 14.70
C VAL A 187 1.37 1.20 14.32
N MET A 188 0.48 1.30 13.33
CA MET A 188 -0.30 0.14 12.87
C MET A 188 0.62 -0.94 12.27
N GLN A 189 1.58 -0.55 11.45
CA GLN A 189 2.51 -1.46 10.81
C GLN A 189 3.38 -2.21 11.82
N LEU A 190 3.90 -1.52 12.84
CA LEU A 190 4.63 -2.14 13.96
C LEU A 190 3.77 -3.21 14.65
N ARG A 191 2.49 -2.91 14.92
CA ARG A 191 1.56 -3.86 15.57
C ARG A 191 1.34 -5.13 14.74
N HIS A 192 1.25 -5.02 13.42
CA HIS A 192 1.10 -6.17 12.52
C HIS A 192 2.35 -7.03 12.49
N TYR A 193 3.53 -6.41 12.36
CA TYR A 193 4.77 -7.18 12.29
C TYR A 193 5.10 -7.87 13.62
N LEU A 194 4.86 -7.19 14.75
CA LEU A 194 5.00 -7.81 16.06
C LEU A 194 4.10 -9.04 16.20
N PHE A 195 2.83 -8.95 15.78
CA PHE A 195 1.91 -10.09 15.80
C PHE A 195 2.41 -11.25 14.95
N ILE A 196 2.81 -10.99 13.70
CA ILE A 196 3.29 -12.03 12.79
C ILE A 196 4.56 -12.68 13.37
N GLY A 197 5.46 -11.89 13.94
CA GLY A 197 6.71 -12.37 14.53
C GLY A 197 6.53 -13.19 15.82
N THR A 198 5.50 -12.90 16.62
CA THR A 198 5.19 -13.66 17.85
C THR A 198 4.10 -14.71 17.69
N LEU A 199 3.46 -14.81 16.52
CA LEU A 199 2.33 -15.72 16.29
C LEU A 199 2.69 -17.17 16.64
N ASN A 200 3.82 -17.67 16.13
CA ASN A 200 4.25 -19.05 16.38
C ASN A 200 4.48 -19.33 17.89
N PRO A 201 5.33 -18.57 18.61
CA PRO A 201 5.47 -18.71 20.06
C PRO A 201 4.16 -18.54 20.85
N MET A 202 3.31 -17.60 20.44
CA MET A 202 2.01 -17.37 21.08
C MET A 202 1.10 -18.58 20.95
N LEU A 203 0.99 -19.17 19.76
CA LEU A 203 0.20 -20.38 19.53
C LEU A 203 0.78 -21.58 20.29
N GLN A 204 2.10 -21.72 20.37
CA GLN A 204 2.74 -22.76 21.18
C GLN A 204 2.36 -22.63 22.67
N GLY A 205 2.37 -21.41 23.21
CA GLY A 205 1.93 -21.15 24.59
C GLY A 205 0.45 -21.45 24.82
N LEU A 206 -0.43 -20.99 23.93
CA LEU A 206 -1.89 -21.15 24.08
C LEU A 206 -2.40 -22.58 23.84
N SER A 207 -1.65 -23.40 23.11
CA SER A 207 -2.00 -24.80 22.80
C SER A 207 -1.35 -25.81 23.76
N ALA A 208 -0.70 -25.35 24.83
CA ALA A 208 0.11 -26.18 25.72
C ALA A 208 1.19 -27.00 24.96
N GLY A 209 1.66 -26.49 23.82
CA GLY A 209 2.69 -27.13 23.00
C GLY A 209 2.20 -28.21 22.03
N ASP A 210 0.89 -28.40 21.84
CA ASP A 210 0.38 -29.39 20.88
C ASP A 210 0.73 -28.98 19.42
N PRO A 211 1.62 -29.73 18.73
CA PRO A 211 2.07 -29.37 17.39
C PRO A 211 0.94 -29.45 16.35
N SER A 212 -0.07 -30.29 16.57
CA SER A 212 -1.19 -30.46 15.63
C SER A 212 -2.10 -29.23 15.62
N LEU A 213 -2.48 -28.75 16.81
CA LEU A 213 -3.23 -27.51 17.01
C LEU A 213 -2.45 -26.30 16.48
N VAL A 214 -1.16 -26.17 16.80
CA VAL A 214 -0.32 -25.07 16.29
C VAL A 214 -0.31 -25.06 14.75
N GLY A 215 -0.12 -26.22 14.13
CA GLY A 215 -0.17 -26.37 12.67
C GLY A 215 -1.51 -25.95 12.06
N GLN A 216 -2.63 -26.32 12.70
CA GLN A 216 -3.98 -25.93 12.28
C GLN A 216 -4.16 -24.41 12.28
N TYR A 217 -3.78 -23.72 13.36
CA TYR A 217 -3.92 -22.27 13.46
C TYR A 217 -2.97 -21.52 12.50
N ILE A 218 -1.76 -22.03 12.27
CA ILE A 218 -0.84 -21.47 11.27
C ILE A 218 -1.43 -21.60 9.86
N ASN A 219 -1.98 -22.76 9.52
CA ASN A 219 -2.64 -22.97 8.23
C ASN A 219 -3.86 -22.06 8.07
N ALA A 220 -4.67 -21.92 9.12
CA ALA A 220 -5.81 -21.00 9.11
C ALA A 220 -5.38 -19.54 8.93
N PHE A 221 -4.33 -19.11 9.61
CA PHE A 221 -3.76 -17.79 9.42
C PHE A 221 -3.29 -17.57 7.96
N ALA A 222 -2.58 -18.55 7.39
CA ALA A 222 -2.10 -18.49 6.02
C ALA A 222 -3.24 -18.42 4.98
N ILE A 223 -4.30 -19.23 5.15
CA ILE A 223 -5.51 -19.17 4.32
C ILE A 223 -6.15 -17.80 4.44
N THR A 224 -6.26 -17.27 5.66
CA THR A 224 -6.88 -15.95 5.87
C THR A 224 -6.09 -14.84 5.15
N GLN A 225 -4.75 -14.90 5.10
CA GLN A 225 -3.93 -13.93 4.34
C GLN A 225 -4.28 -13.90 2.84
N MET A 226 -4.65 -15.04 2.27
CA MET A 226 -5.07 -15.13 0.86
C MET A 226 -6.35 -14.36 0.58
N CYS A 227 -7.22 -14.22 1.58
CA CYS A 227 -8.50 -13.53 1.47
C CYS A 227 -8.39 -12.00 1.48
N GLY A 228 -7.21 -11.42 1.75
CA GLY A 228 -7.01 -9.96 1.79
C GLY A 228 -7.44 -9.22 0.51
N VAL A 229 -7.26 -9.84 -0.65
CA VAL A 229 -7.71 -9.31 -1.95
C VAL A 229 -9.23 -9.09 -2.00
N LEU A 230 -10.02 -9.86 -1.24
CA LEU A 230 -11.48 -9.71 -1.17
C LEU A 230 -11.89 -8.53 -0.27
N CYS A 231 -11.09 -8.26 0.77
CA CYS A 231 -11.35 -7.16 1.72
C CYS A 231 -10.86 -5.81 1.19
N ALA A 232 -9.81 -5.78 0.37
CA ALA A 232 -9.17 -4.54 -0.07
C ALA A 232 -10.07 -3.59 -0.89
N PRO A 233 -10.97 -4.07 -1.78
CA PRO A 233 -11.91 -3.19 -2.49
C PRO A 233 -12.86 -2.45 -1.56
N TRP A 234 -13.21 -3.02 -0.39
CA TRP A 234 -14.18 -2.40 0.52
C TRP A 234 -13.72 -1.02 0.98
N ASN A 235 -12.42 -0.88 1.28
CA ASN A 235 -11.88 0.42 1.67
C ASN A 235 -12.01 1.47 0.56
N GLY A 236 -11.69 1.10 -0.67
CA GLY A 236 -11.77 2.01 -1.82
C GLY A 236 -13.22 2.32 -2.20
N LEU A 237 -14.13 1.37 -2.08
CA LEU A 237 -15.57 1.59 -2.28
C LEU A 237 -16.14 2.58 -1.25
N ILE A 238 -15.73 2.49 0.03
CA ILE A 238 -16.12 3.44 1.06
C ILE A 238 -15.66 4.85 0.68
N ILE A 239 -14.41 4.97 0.22
CA ILE A 239 -13.82 6.22 -0.23
C ILE A 239 -14.58 6.79 -1.44
N ASP A 240 -14.72 6.02 -2.52
CA ASP A 240 -15.28 6.47 -3.78
C ASP A 240 -16.77 6.84 -3.62
N ARG A 241 -17.52 6.07 -2.80
CA ARG A 241 -18.90 6.41 -2.44
C ARG A 241 -19.02 7.74 -1.71
N HIS A 242 -18.04 8.09 -0.86
CA HIS A 242 -18.03 9.37 -0.15
C HIS A 242 -17.57 10.52 -1.02
N LYS A 243 -16.71 10.28 -2.01
CA LYS A 243 -16.34 11.26 -3.04
C LYS A 243 -17.52 11.62 -3.95
N GLY A 244 -18.38 10.65 -4.24
CA GLY A 244 -19.58 10.84 -5.06
C GLY A 244 -20.73 11.60 -4.39
N LYS A 245 -20.61 11.98 -3.11
CA LYS A 245 -21.62 12.81 -2.43
C LYS A 245 -21.59 14.24 -2.97
N THR A 246 -22.76 14.89 -3.02
CA THR A 246 -22.90 16.26 -3.50
C THR A 246 -21.96 17.20 -2.75
N ARG A 247 -21.16 17.97 -3.51
CA ARG A 247 -20.24 18.97 -2.98
C ARG A 247 -21.04 20.13 -2.42
N ALA A 248 -20.60 20.71 -1.30
CA ALA A 248 -21.17 21.96 -0.81
C ALA A 248 -20.86 23.10 -1.80
N ALA A 249 -21.70 24.14 -1.84
CA ALA A 249 -21.45 25.31 -2.68
C ALA A 249 -20.09 25.94 -2.33
N GLY A 250 -19.23 26.14 -3.34
CA GLY A 250 -17.86 26.66 -3.16
C GLY A 250 -16.85 25.65 -2.59
N GLU A 251 -17.19 24.36 -2.49
CA GLU A 251 -16.26 23.31 -2.05
C GLU A 251 -15.35 22.83 -3.17
N SER A 252 -14.04 22.91 -2.94
CA SER A 252 -13.05 22.39 -3.88
C SER A 252 -13.10 20.86 -3.94
N GLU A 253 -12.78 20.30 -5.11
CA GLU A 253 -12.73 18.85 -5.31
C GLU A 253 -11.77 18.17 -4.33
N GLN A 254 -10.60 18.78 -4.09
CA GLN A 254 -9.59 18.27 -3.17
C GLN A 254 -10.11 18.21 -1.71
N GLU A 255 -10.91 19.19 -1.28
CA GLU A 255 -11.50 19.19 0.06
C GLU A 255 -12.56 18.10 0.24
N SER A 256 -13.43 17.91 -0.76
CA SER A 256 -14.42 16.83 -0.73
C SER A 256 -13.75 15.45 -0.69
N ASP A 257 -12.71 15.27 -1.52
CA ASP A 257 -11.94 14.03 -1.56
C ASP A 257 -11.19 13.76 -0.24
N LEU A 258 -10.63 14.80 0.38
CA LEU A 258 -9.97 14.68 1.68
C LEU A 258 -10.96 14.35 2.80
N ARG A 259 -12.17 14.92 2.77
CA ARG A 259 -13.27 14.58 3.69
C ARG A 259 -13.67 13.11 3.55
N ALA A 260 -13.70 12.57 2.34
CA ALA A 260 -14.00 11.16 2.10
C ALA A 260 -12.95 10.21 2.74
N MET A 261 -11.70 10.64 2.88
CA MET A 261 -10.65 9.85 3.54
C MET A 261 -10.88 9.66 5.03
N VAL A 262 -11.53 10.62 5.71
CA VAL A 262 -11.67 10.62 7.18
C VAL A 262 -12.29 9.32 7.68
N LEU A 263 -13.35 8.85 7.02
CA LEU A 263 -14.06 7.63 7.41
C LEU A 263 -13.16 6.40 7.22
N SER A 264 -12.53 6.26 6.05
CA SER A 264 -11.60 5.15 5.76
C SER A 264 -10.46 5.07 6.78
N LEU A 265 -9.81 6.21 7.07
CA LEU A 265 -8.70 6.28 8.03
C LEU A 265 -9.16 5.96 9.46
N SER A 266 -10.36 6.41 9.85
CA SER A 266 -10.95 6.14 11.18
C SER A 266 -11.33 4.67 11.34
N LEU A 267 -11.95 4.07 10.32
CA LEU A 267 -12.31 2.66 10.31
C LEU A 267 -11.06 1.78 10.41
N THR A 268 -9.99 2.14 9.70
CA THR A 268 -8.72 1.43 9.78
C THR A 268 -8.11 1.53 11.19
N ALA A 269 -8.19 2.69 11.85
CA ALA A 269 -7.76 2.85 13.25
C ALA A 269 -8.57 1.98 14.22
N LEU A 270 -9.89 1.99 14.07
CA LEU A 270 -10.78 1.16 14.88
C LEU A 270 -10.49 -0.33 14.70
N GLN A 271 -10.36 -0.79 13.45
CA GLN A 271 -10.02 -2.19 13.13
C GLN A 271 -8.67 -2.61 13.76
N CYS A 272 -7.67 -1.72 13.77
CA CYS A 272 -6.37 -2.00 14.39
C CYS A 272 -6.48 -2.18 15.91
N VAL A 273 -7.33 -1.40 16.57
CA VAL A 273 -7.59 -1.52 18.02
C VAL A 273 -8.32 -2.82 18.32
N LEU A 274 -9.37 -3.13 17.55
CA LEU A 274 -10.12 -4.40 17.70
C LEU A 274 -9.20 -5.61 17.52
N PHE A 275 -8.40 -5.61 16.44
CA PHE A 275 -7.36 -6.61 16.22
C PHE A 275 -6.40 -6.68 17.41
N SER A 276 -5.95 -5.53 17.92
CA SER A 276 -4.97 -5.47 19.02
C SER A 276 -5.50 -6.09 20.31
N VAL A 277 -6.76 -5.81 20.65
CA VAL A 277 -7.46 -6.35 21.83
C VAL A 277 -7.64 -7.87 21.70
N CYS A 278 -8.11 -8.35 20.54
CA CYS A 278 -8.28 -9.79 20.31
C CYS A 278 -6.95 -10.55 20.39
N ALA A 279 -5.88 -10.00 19.81
CA ALA A 279 -4.55 -10.59 19.87
C ALA A 279 -3.89 -10.50 21.27
N ALA A 280 -4.30 -9.56 22.12
CA ALA A 280 -3.81 -9.45 23.50
C ALA A 280 -4.49 -10.46 24.44
N THR A 281 -5.67 -10.94 24.08
CA THR A 281 -6.46 -11.86 24.90
C THR A 281 -5.95 -13.30 24.72
N PRO A 282 -5.53 -13.99 25.80
CA PRO A 282 -4.95 -15.33 25.73
C PRO A 282 -6.05 -16.41 25.61
N TYR A 283 -6.87 -16.33 24.56
CA TYR A 283 -7.93 -17.29 24.27
C TYR A 283 -7.75 -17.86 22.86
N LEU A 284 -7.56 -19.18 22.77
CA LEU A 284 -7.15 -19.84 21.53
C LEU A 284 -8.22 -19.74 20.41
N PRO A 285 -9.52 -20.05 20.65
CA PRO A 285 -10.55 -19.93 19.61
C PRO A 285 -10.75 -18.51 19.08
N LEU A 286 -10.49 -17.48 19.90
CA LEU A 286 -10.55 -16.07 19.48
C LEU A 286 -9.52 -15.74 18.40
N GLN A 287 -8.43 -16.52 18.28
CA GLN A 287 -7.38 -16.23 17.30
C GLN A 287 -7.88 -16.34 15.85
N TYR A 288 -8.90 -17.14 15.56
CA TYR A 288 -9.54 -17.13 14.23
C TYR A 288 -10.11 -15.74 13.89
N LEU A 289 -10.80 -15.10 14.84
CA LEU A 289 -11.30 -13.74 14.68
C LEU A 289 -10.13 -12.75 14.57
N THR A 290 -9.10 -12.91 15.39
CA THR A 290 -7.88 -12.11 15.31
C THR A 290 -7.27 -12.14 13.90
N PHE A 291 -7.20 -13.32 13.25
CA PHE A 291 -6.64 -13.46 11.90
C PHE A 291 -7.48 -12.71 10.86
N VAL A 292 -8.81 -12.82 10.95
CA VAL A 292 -9.73 -12.10 10.05
C VAL A 292 -9.59 -10.59 10.22
N LEU A 293 -9.59 -10.11 11.46
CA LEU A 293 -9.41 -8.68 11.76
C LEU A 293 -8.05 -8.17 11.31
N GLN A 294 -6.99 -8.96 11.48
CA GLN A 294 -5.64 -8.61 11.05
C GLN A 294 -5.56 -8.44 9.53
N VAL A 295 -6.11 -9.37 8.75
CA VAL A 295 -6.05 -9.30 7.27
C VAL A 295 -6.91 -8.16 6.75
N LEU A 296 -8.10 -7.99 7.32
CA LEU A 296 -9.00 -6.91 6.96
C LEU A 296 -8.35 -5.55 7.26
N ASN A 297 -7.73 -5.40 8.43
CA ASN A 297 -7.02 -4.18 8.79
C ASN A 297 -5.80 -3.92 7.91
N ARG A 298 -4.99 -4.94 7.63
CA ARG A 298 -3.80 -4.86 6.75
C ARG A 298 -4.16 -4.41 5.34
N SER A 299 -5.27 -4.93 4.79
CA SER A 299 -5.79 -4.55 3.48
C SER A 299 -6.21 -3.07 3.43
N PHE A 300 -6.89 -2.60 4.48
CA PHE A 300 -7.31 -1.20 4.63
C PHE A 300 -6.11 -0.27 4.86
N LEU A 301 -5.10 -0.72 5.62
CA LEU A 301 -3.90 0.03 5.94
C LEU A 301 -3.11 0.43 4.69
N TYR A 302 -2.71 -0.56 3.88
CA TYR A 302 -1.88 -0.29 2.71
C TYR A 302 -2.67 0.33 1.55
N GLY A 303 -3.89 -0.14 1.31
CA GLY A 303 -4.78 0.47 0.32
C GLY A 303 -5.14 1.92 0.69
N GLY A 304 -5.43 2.17 1.96
CA GLY A 304 -5.75 3.50 2.51
C GLY A 304 -4.56 4.45 2.46
N ASN A 305 -3.35 3.98 2.78
CA ASN A 305 -2.10 4.74 2.60
C ASN A 305 -1.94 5.20 1.15
N ALA A 306 -2.04 4.27 0.18
CA ALA A 306 -1.92 4.61 -1.23
C ALA A 306 -3.01 5.60 -1.69
N ALA A 307 -4.27 5.36 -1.30
CA ALA A 307 -5.38 6.24 -1.65
C ALA A 307 -5.23 7.64 -1.04
N PHE A 308 -4.86 7.74 0.23
CA PHE A 308 -4.63 9.02 0.92
C PHE A 308 -3.51 9.82 0.26
N LEU A 309 -2.34 9.21 0.02
CA LEU A 309 -1.23 9.89 -0.62
C LEU A 309 -1.57 10.37 -2.04
N SER A 310 -2.44 9.64 -2.74
CA SER A 310 -2.91 9.98 -4.09
C SER A 310 -3.93 11.14 -4.13
N VAL A 311 -4.52 11.49 -2.97
CA VAL A 311 -5.53 12.55 -2.79
C VAL A 311 -4.92 13.78 -2.12
N ALA A 312 -4.10 13.57 -1.08
CA ALA A 312 -3.55 14.65 -0.25
C ALA A 312 -2.37 15.38 -0.90
N PHE A 313 -1.63 14.72 -1.80
CA PHE A 313 -0.38 15.24 -2.36
C PHE A 313 -0.39 15.28 -3.90
N PRO A 314 0.44 16.15 -4.51
CA PRO A 314 0.60 16.21 -5.96
C PRO A 314 1.06 14.88 -6.56
N GLY A 315 0.48 14.50 -7.71
CA GLY A 315 0.78 13.23 -8.38
C GLY A 315 2.25 13.10 -8.82
N CYS A 316 2.92 14.22 -9.12
CA CYS A 316 4.34 14.26 -9.49
C CYS A 316 5.29 13.77 -8.38
N HIS A 317 4.85 13.82 -7.12
CA HIS A 317 5.61 13.38 -5.96
C HIS A 317 5.12 12.06 -5.36
N PHE A 318 4.04 11.47 -5.90
CA PHE A 318 3.39 10.28 -5.34
C PHE A 318 4.38 9.14 -5.04
N GLY A 319 5.17 8.70 -6.03
CA GLY A 319 6.11 7.60 -5.83
C GLY A 319 7.21 7.90 -4.81
N LYS A 320 7.68 9.15 -4.75
CA LYS A 320 8.69 9.61 -3.78
C LYS A 320 8.12 9.60 -2.36
N LEU A 321 6.93 10.16 -2.18
CA LEU A 321 6.24 10.23 -0.88
C LEU A 321 5.83 8.84 -0.38
N PHE A 322 5.29 8.00 -1.26
CA PHE A 322 4.93 6.62 -0.94
C PHE A 322 6.15 5.82 -0.47
N GLY A 323 7.25 5.87 -1.23
CA GLY A 323 8.49 5.21 -0.85
C GLY A 323 9.06 5.75 0.48
N LEU A 324 9.05 7.07 0.68
CA LEU A 324 9.56 7.68 1.90
C LEU A 324 8.72 7.32 3.14
N VAL A 325 7.39 7.38 3.04
CA VAL A 325 6.49 6.95 4.13
C VAL A 325 6.74 5.49 4.50
N MET A 326 6.82 4.60 3.51
CA MET A 326 7.09 3.18 3.74
C MET A 326 8.48 2.91 4.34
N ALA A 327 9.49 3.67 3.92
CA ALA A 327 10.85 3.54 4.45
C ALA A 327 10.93 4.01 5.91
N LEU A 328 10.36 5.17 6.23
CA LEU A 328 10.34 5.70 7.59
C LEU A 328 9.50 4.81 8.52
N SER A 329 8.36 4.28 8.06
CA SER A 329 7.56 3.34 8.84
C SER A 329 8.26 1.99 9.05
N ALA A 330 9.07 1.53 8.08
CA ALA A 330 9.90 0.34 8.24
C ALA A 330 11.01 0.54 9.28
N VAL A 331 11.65 1.72 9.34
CA VAL A 331 12.61 2.05 10.40
C VAL A 331 11.94 2.00 11.77
N PHE A 332 10.75 2.59 11.91
CA PHE A 332 9.98 2.51 13.14
C PHE A 332 9.57 1.06 13.48
N SER A 333 9.33 0.23 12.46
CA SER A 333 9.01 -1.18 12.65
C SER A 333 10.17 -2.00 13.23
N LEU A 334 11.41 -1.51 13.17
CA LEU A 334 12.56 -2.16 13.83
C LEU A 334 12.40 -2.20 15.35
N LEU A 335 11.52 -1.38 15.95
CA LEU A 335 11.15 -1.50 17.37
C LEU A 335 10.57 -2.88 17.72
N GLN A 336 10.20 -3.70 16.73
CA GLN A 336 9.78 -5.07 16.98
C GLN A 336 10.88 -5.91 17.68
N TYR A 337 12.15 -5.70 17.36
CA TYR A 337 13.27 -6.47 17.91
C TYR A 337 13.49 -6.23 19.41
N PRO A 338 13.59 -4.97 19.90
CA PRO A 338 13.65 -4.72 21.34
C PRO A 338 12.39 -5.17 22.06
N CYS A 339 11.20 -5.06 21.45
CA CYS A 339 9.98 -5.63 22.02
C CYS A 339 10.07 -7.16 22.18
N PHE A 340 10.59 -7.89 21.18
CA PHE A 340 10.82 -9.34 21.30
C PHE A 340 11.85 -9.67 22.38
N ALA A 341 12.91 -8.88 22.50
CA ALA A 341 13.90 -9.03 23.57
C ALA A 341 13.30 -8.80 24.95
N LEU A 342 12.38 -7.82 25.08
CA LEU A 342 11.68 -7.53 26.33
C LEU A 342 10.76 -8.69 26.76
N VAL A 343 10.02 -9.28 25.81
CA VAL A 343 9.16 -10.45 26.08
C VAL A 343 10.01 -11.65 26.51
N LYS A 344 11.10 -11.94 25.79
CA LYS A 344 11.94 -13.12 26.07
C LYS A 344 12.84 -12.98 27.31
N GLY A 345 13.22 -11.75 27.66
CA GLY A 345 14.12 -11.48 28.79
C GLY A 345 13.35 -11.18 30.07
N PRO A 346 13.19 -9.91 30.46
CA PRO A 346 12.68 -9.51 31.77
C PRO A 346 11.23 -9.92 32.04
N LEU A 347 10.42 -10.17 31.00
CA LEU A 347 9.04 -10.62 31.15
C LEU A 347 8.88 -12.14 31.23
N GLY A 348 9.99 -12.89 31.24
CA GLY A 348 9.95 -14.35 31.43
C GLY A 348 9.16 -15.11 30.36
N GLY A 349 8.97 -14.52 29.18
CA GLY A 349 8.18 -15.10 28.09
C GLY A 349 6.71 -14.64 28.03
N ASP A 350 6.22 -13.86 29.00
CA ASP A 350 4.84 -13.36 28.99
C ASP A 350 4.69 -12.11 28.08
N PRO A 351 3.93 -12.19 26.96
CA PRO A 351 3.74 -11.06 26.07
C PRO A 351 2.66 -10.07 26.55
N LEU A 352 1.95 -10.32 27.65
CA LEU A 352 0.78 -9.55 28.08
C LEU A 352 1.06 -8.05 28.20
N TYR A 353 2.10 -7.66 28.94
CA TYR A 353 2.44 -6.24 29.15
C TYR A 353 2.78 -5.52 27.85
N VAL A 354 3.51 -6.19 26.95
CA VAL A 354 3.84 -5.64 25.63
C VAL A 354 2.58 -5.50 24.79
N ASN A 355 1.68 -6.49 24.82
CA ASN A 355 0.41 -6.43 24.11
C ASN A 355 -0.51 -5.31 24.64
N ILE A 356 -0.56 -5.08 25.95
CA ILE A 356 -1.31 -3.96 26.55
C ILE A 356 -0.72 -2.62 26.08
N ALA A 357 0.60 -2.46 26.16
CA ALA A 357 1.28 -1.25 25.71
C ALA A 357 1.03 -0.98 24.22
N LEU A 358 1.09 -2.01 23.37
CA LEU A 358 0.78 -1.89 21.94
C LEU A 358 -0.70 -1.58 21.67
N THR A 359 -1.60 -2.11 22.49
CA THR A 359 -3.03 -1.80 22.38
C THR A 359 -3.29 -0.34 22.72
N MET A 360 -2.65 0.20 23.76
CA MET A 360 -2.71 1.64 24.07
C MET A 360 -2.07 2.48 22.94
N LEU A 361 -0.93 2.02 22.41
CA LEU A 361 -0.27 2.69 21.29
C LEU A 361 -1.17 2.74 20.04
N SER A 362 -1.99 1.70 19.81
CA SER A 362 -2.94 1.62 18.68
C SER A 362 -4.07 2.66 18.72
N LEU A 363 -4.18 3.46 19.79
CA LEU A 363 -5.07 4.62 19.86
C LEU A 363 -4.47 5.87 19.19
N LEU A 364 -3.13 6.00 19.12
CA LEU A 364 -2.47 7.15 18.50
C LEU A 364 -2.83 7.37 17.01
N PRO A 365 -3.03 6.34 16.19
CA PRO A 365 -3.49 6.52 14.81
C PRO A 365 -4.75 7.37 14.67
N PHE A 366 -5.66 7.43 15.66
CA PHE A 366 -6.84 8.31 15.58
C PHE A 366 -6.52 9.81 15.47
N ILE A 367 -5.30 10.23 15.82
CA ILE A 367 -4.83 11.61 15.66
C ILE A 367 -4.91 12.04 14.18
N HIS A 368 -4.57 11.14 13.25
CA HIS A 368 -4.55 11.46 11.83
C HIS A 368 -5.93 11.78 11.23
N PRO A 369 -6.94 10.89 11.27
CA PRO A 369 -8.27 11.20 10.78
C PRO A 369 -8.91 12.39 11.51
N LEU A 370 -8.66 12.54 12.81
CA LEU A 370 -9.13 13.71 13.56
C LEU A 370 -8.51 15.01 13.03
N SER A 371 -7.21 15.02 12.76
CA SER A 371 -6.50 16.16 12.17
C SER A 371 -7.05 16.53 10.79
N VAL A 372 -7.31 15.53 9.94
CA VAL A 372 -7.93 15.70 8.62
C VAL A 372 -9.35 16.26 8.75
N TYR A 373 -10.15 15.71 9.67
CA TYR A 373 -11.51 16.18 9.94
C TYR A 373 -11.53 17.63 10.42
N LEU A 374 -10.69 17.98 11.39
CA LEU A 374 -10.58 19.35 11.90
C LEU A 374 -10.11 20.32 10.83
N HIS A 375 -9.22 19.90 9.92
CA HIS A 375 -8.82 20.71 8.78
C HIS A 375 -10.00 20.99 7.84
N CYS A 376 -10.74 19.94 7.44
CA CYS A 376 -11.93 20.09 6.60
C CYS A 376 -12.99 20.99 7.25
N ARG A 377 -13.19 20.85 8.57
CA ARG A 377 -14.13 21.69 9.33
C ARG A 377 -13.69 23.15 9.37
N ARG A 378 -12.39 23.43 9.56
CA ARG A 378 -11.85 24.81 9.54
C ARG A 378 -12.07 25.48 8.18
N LEU A 379 -11.82 24.76 7.08
CA LEU A 379 -12.09 25.27 5.73
C LEU A 379 -13.58 25.55 5.53
N ALA A 380 -14.46 24.64 5.95
CA ALA A 380 -15.90 24.85 5.90
C ALA A 380 -16.33 26.10 6.70
N SER A 381 -15.80 26.30 7.92
CA SER A 381 -16.08 27.49 8.72
C SER A 381 -15.55 28.79 8.08
N GLN A 382 -14.38 28.76 7.45
CA GLN A 382 -13.84 29.92 6.74
C GLN A 382 -14.71 30.29 5.54
N ARG A 383 -15.23 29.31 4.79
CA ARG A 383 -16.18 29.53 3.70
C ARG A 383 -17.48 30.19 4.16
N VAL A 384 -18.05 29.71 5.26
CA VAL A 384 -19.28 30.32 5.82
C VAL A 384 -19.02 31.79 6.19
N LYS A 385 -17.87 32.09 6.79
CA LYS A 385 -17.51 33.48 7.14
C LYS A 385 -17.28 34.38 5.91
N THR A 386 -16.64 33.88 4.86
CA THR A 386 -16.42 34.65 3.62
C THR A 386 -17.70 34.81 2.80
N GLY A 387 -18.55 33.76 2.74
CA GLY A 387 -19.86 33.84 2.09
C GLY A 387 -20.82 34.78 2.80
N ALA A 388 -20.81 34.81 4.14
CA ALA A 388 -21.60 35.76 4.92
C ALA A 388 -21.12 37.21 4.76
N GLY A 389 -19.81 37.43 4.60
CA GLY A 389 -19.24 38.76 4.36
C GLY A 389 -19.38 39.28 2.92
N ALA A 390 -19.74 38.44 1.96
CA ALA A 390 -20.01 38.83 0.58
C ALA A 390 -21.50 39.10 0.29
N ALA A 391 -22.39 38.75 1.24
CA ALA A 391 -23.84 38.94 1.14
C ALA A 391 -24.36 40.11 2.02
N SER A 392 -23.47 40.78 2.74
CA SER A 392 -23.71 42.01 3.50
C SER A 392 -22.99 43.17 2.83
#